data_AF-A0A378G050-F1
#
_entry.id   AF-A0A378G050-F1
#
_cell.length_a   1.000
_cell.length_b   1.000
_cell.length_c   1.000
_cell.angle_alpha   90.00
_cell.angle_beta   90.00
_cell.angle_gamma   90.00
#
_symmetry.space_group_name_H-M   'P 1'
#
loop_
_entity.id
_entity.type
_entity.pdbx_description
1 polymer ?
#
loop_
_entity_poly.entity_id
_entity_poly.type
_entity_poly.pdbx_seq_one_letter_code
_entity_poly.pdbx_strand_id
1 'polypeptide(L)'
;MKPLLLTNALIINEDLRYPADILIDKGRIQKIASLIPSRTEWQVIDVRGKWVIPGMIDDQVHFREPGLTHKGTIASESAAAVMGGITSFMEMPNVTPPTTTLQALREKFQRASHSSLANYSFYFGATNDNLDELKALTASQACGVKVFMGASTGNMLVDDEQILESIFANAPCLVATHCEHTRQ
;
A
#
# COMPACT_ATOMS: atom_id res chain seq x y z
N MET A 1 7.00 -11.30 -20.93
CA MET A 1 5.57 -11.05 -21.21
C MET A 1 5.46 -10.39 -22.57
N LYS A 2 4.37 -10.63 -23.30
CA LYS A 2 4.06 -9.89 -24.53
C LYS A 2 3.58 -8.48 -24.15
N PRO A 3 3.88 -7.43 -24.96
CA PRO A 3 3.24 -6.14 -24.78
C PRO A 3 1.71 -6.26 -24.84
N LEU A 4 1.04 -5.48 -24.02
CA LEU A 4 -0.42 -5.41 -23.93
C LEU A 4 -0.90 -4.08 -24.50
N LEU A 5 -1.77 -4.14 -25.50
CA LEU A 5 -2.44 -2.97 -26.07
C LEU A 5 -3.91 -2.97 -25.64
N LEU A 6 -4.30 -1.96 -24.88
CA LEU A 6 -5.71 -1.65 -24.60
C LEU A 6 -6.21 -0.69 -25.68
N THR A 7 -7.28 -1.06 -26.39
CA THR A 7 -7.83 -0.25 -27.48
C THR A 7 -9.20 0.31 -27.15
N ASN A 8 -9.54 1.46 -27.75
CA ASN A 8 -10.82 2.16 -27.57
C ASN A 8 -11.13 2.50 -26.11
N ALA A 9 -10.11 2.79 -25.29
CA ALA A 9 -10.31 3.16 -23.91
C ALA A 9 -10.90 4.56 -23.81
N LEU A 10 -11.81 4.75 -22.86
CA LEU A 10 -12.12 6.07 -22.31
C LEU A 10 -11.29 6.26 -21.04
N ILE A 11 -10.19 7.00 -21.15
CA ILE A 11 -9.27 7.23 -20.05
C ILE A 11 -9.84 8.31 -19.14
N ILE A 12 -9.86 8.05 -17.83
CA ILE A 12 -10.10 9.05 -16.79
C ILE A 12 -8.81 9.21 -15.99
N ASN A 13 -8.20 10.40 -16.04
CA ASN A 13 -6.96 10.69 -15.32
C ASN A 13 -6.92 12.15 -14.91
N GLU A 14 -6.84 12.44 -13.61
CA GLU A 14 -6.65 13.80 -13.05
C GLU A 14 -7.55 14.85 -13.74
N ASP A 15 -8.87 14.70 -13.55
CA ASP A 15 -9.94 15.54 -14.14
C ASP A 15 -10.10 15.50 -15.67
N LEU A 16 -9.21 14.81 -16.38
CA LEU A 16 -9.33 14.63 -17.82
C LEU A 16 -10.11 13.37 -18.16
N ARG A 17 -10.95 13.50 -19.19
CA ARG A 17 -11.69 12.40 -19.80
C ARG A 17 -11.49 12.44 -21.31
N TYR A 18 -10.81 11.44 -21.88
CA TYR A 18 -10.52 11.42 -23.31
C TYR A 18 -10.36 10.00 -23.87
N PRO A 19 -10.71 9.77 -25.15
CA PRO A 19 -10.48 8.50 -25.81
C PRO A 19 -9.02 8.34 -26.21
N ALA A 20 -8.44 7.17 -25.96
CA ALA A 20 -7.10 6.79 -26.44
C ALA A 20 -6.88 5.27 -26.33
N ASP A 21 -5.83 4.80 -27.01
CA ASP A 21 -5.24 3.48 -26.81
C ASP A 21 -4.07 3.58 -25.83
N ILE A 22 -3.80 2.50 -25.10
CA ILE A 22 -2.71 2.39 -24.12
C ILE A 22 -1.86 1.16 -24.44
N LEU A 23 -0.58 1.37 -24.75
CA LEU A 23 0.40 0.30 -24.88
C LEU A 23 1.19 0.15 -23.57
N ILE A 24 1.20 -1.06 -23.05
CA ILE A 24 1.93 -1.46 -21.85
C ILE A 24 3.01 -2.46 -22.27
N ASP A 25 4.25 -2.17 -21.92
CA ASP A 25 5.37 -3.10 -22.09
C ASP A 25 6.18 -3.18 -20.81
N LYS A 26 6.63 -4.40 -20.46
CA LYS A 26 7.41 -4.69 -19.24
C LYS A 26 6.82 -4.06 -17.96
N GLY A 27 5.50 -4.07 -17.83
CA GLY A 27 4.80 -3.54 -16.64
C GLY A 27 4.79 -2.01 -16.53
N ARG A 28 5.09 -1.29 -17.62
CA ARG A 28 5.05 0.17 -17.68
C ARG A 28 4.19 0.62 -18.87
N ILE A 29 3.53 1.76 -18.70
CA ILE A 29 2.85 2.45 -19.80
C ILE A 29 3.94 2.96 -20.75
N GLN A 30 3.99 2.40 -21.96
CA GLN A 30 4.97 2.75 -22.98
C GLN A 30 4.46 3.89 -23.88
N LYS A 31 3.16 3.90 -24.18
CA LYS A 31 2.56 4.91 -25.07
C LYS A 31 1.07 5.06 -24.81
N ILE A 32 0.60 6.31 -24.86
CA ILE A 32 -0.82 6.68 -24.94
C ILE A 32 -1.00 7.50 -26.21
N ALA A 33 -1.94 7.13 -27.08
CA ALA A 33 -2.23 7.87 -28.31
C ALA A 33 -3.67 7.59 -28.78
N SER A 34 -4.22 8.45 -29.63
CA SER A 34 -5.59 8.28 -30.16
C SER A 34 -5.79 6.98 -30.95
N LEU A 35 -4.73 6.46 -31.56
CA LEU A 35 -4.69 5.17 -32.26
C LEU A 35 -3.27 4.60 -32.18
N ILE A 36 -3.15 3.35 -31.76
CA ILE A 36 -1.88 2.62 -31.80
C ILE A 36 -2.06 1.40 -32.72
N PRO A 37 -1.37 1.34 -33.88
CA PRO A 37 -1.44 0.17 -34.75
C PRO A 37 -0.97 -1.08 -34.00
N SER A 38 -1.86 -2.07 -33.89
CA SER A 38 -1.55 -3.36 -33.26
C SER A 38 -0.49 -4.12 -34.04
N ARG A 39 0.32 -4.91 -33.33
CA ARG A 39 1.25 -5.85 -33.94
C ARG A 39 0.87 -7.28 -33.56
N THR A 40 1.18 -8.25 -34.42
CA THR A 40 0.80 -9.66 -34.28
C THR A 40 1.34 -10.29 -33.00
N GLU A 41 2.49 -9.81 -32.50
CA GLU A 41 3.13 -10.29 -31.28
C GLU A 41 2.54 -9.71 -29.98
N TRP A 42 1.65 -8.72 -30.06
CA TRP A 42 1.03 -8.07 -28.91
C TRP A 42 -0.26 -8.77 -28.50
N GLN A 43 -0.53 -8.75 -27.20
CA GLN A 43 -1.85 -9.04 -26.69
C GLN A 43 -2.71 -7.78 -26.87
N VAL A 44 -3.90 -7.93 -27.46
CA VAL A 44 -4.82 -6.81 -27.69
C VAL A 44 -6.10 -7.06 -26.91
N ILE A 45 -6.55 -6.07 -26.16
CA ILE A 45 -7.84 -6.08 -25.46
C ILE A 45 -8.64 -4.86 -25.92
N ASP A 46 -9.82 -5.08 -26.48
CA ASP A 46 -10.78 -4.01 -26.76
C ASP A 46 -11.56 -3.70 -25.48
N VAL A 47 -11.45 -2.47 -24.99
CA VAL A 47 -12.12 -2.00 -23.78
C VAL A 47 -13.21 -0.96 -24.10
N ARG A 48 -13.75 -0.99 -25.33
CA ARG A 48 -14.84 -0.11 -25.76
C ARG A 48 -16.00 -0.11 -24.76
N GLY A 49 -16.45 1.10 -24.43
CA GLY A 49 -17.55 1.31 -23.47
C GLY A 49 -17.16 1.09 -22.01
N LYS A 50 -15.89 0.82 -21.71
CA LYS A 50 -15.33 0.76 -20.36
C LYS A 50 -14.53 2.02 -20.07
N TRP A 51 -14.41 2.33 -18.78
CA TRP A 51 -13.46 3.33 -18.31
C TRP A 51 -12.14 2.65 -17.98
N VAL A 52 -11.05 3.31 -18.36
CA VAL A 52 -9.72 2.93 -17.91
C VAL A 52 -9.23 4.03 -16.98
N ILE A 53 -8.96 3.63 -15.74
CA ILE A 53 -8.57 4.52 -14.64
C ILE A 53 -7.27 4.00 -14.04
N PRO A 54 -6.42 4.88 -13.47
CA PRO A 54 -5.29 4.43 -12.67
C PRO A 54 -5.75 3.47 -11.59
N GLY A 55 -5.02 2.38 -11.39
CA GLY A 55 -5.31 1.45 -10.30
C GLY A 55 -5.22 2.16 -8.96
N MET A 56 -6.19 1.92 -8.08
CA MET A 56 -6.25 2.63 -6.80
C MET A 56 -5.08 2.26 -5.89
N ILE A 57 -4.68 3.22 -5.07
CA ILE A 57 -3.70 3.05 -3.99
C ILE A 57 -4.46 3.23 -2.68
N ASP A 58 -4.55 2.15 -1.90
CA ASP A 58 -5.20 2.14 -0.60
C ASP A 58 -4.15 2.34 0.50
N ASP A 59 -4.20 3.47 1.19
CA ASP A 59 -3.19 3.85 2.18
C ASP A 59 -3.42 3.24 3.58
N GLN A 60 -4.52 2.50 3.78
CA GLN A 60 -4.86 1.96 5.09
C GLN A 60 -5.60 0.63 5.00
N VAL A 61 -4.82 -0.45 5.04
CA VAL A 61 -5.37 -1.81 5.17
C VAL A 61 -4.85 -2.55 6.41
N HIS A 62 -5.57 -3.61 6.80
CA HIS A 62 -5.18 -4.50 7.88
C HIS A 62 -5.31 -5.95 7.44
N PHE A 63 -4.27 -6.52 6.83
CA PHE A 63 -4.30 -7.87 6.24
C PHE A 63 -4.05 -9.00 7.24
N ARG A 64 -3.79 -8.66 8.52
CA ARG A 64 -3.81 -9.59 9.66
C ARG A 64 -2.73 -10.67 9.64
N GLU A 65 -1.68 -10.48 8.86
CA GLU A 65 -0.55 -11.40 8.78
C GLU A 65 0.77 -10.69 9.11
N PRO A 66 1.58 -11.22 10.05
CA PRO A 66 1.47 -12.52 10.74
C PRO A 66 0.51 -12.58 11.94
N GLY A 67 0.27 -13.81 12.42
CA GLY A 67 -0.32 -14.13 13.73
C GLY A 67 -1.85 -14.07 13.84
N LEU A 68 -2.52 -13.35 12.96
CA LEU A 68 -3.99 -13.20 12.98
C LEU A 68 -4.64 -13.76 11.70
N THR A 69 -3.98 -14.74 11.06
CA THR A 69 -4.30 -15.21 9.71
C THR A 69 -5.65 -15.92 9.56
N HIS A 70 -6.28 -16.30 10.67
CA HIS A 70 -7.67 -16.78 10.68
C HIS A 70 -8.68 -15.70 10.25
N LYS A 71 -8.27 -14.42 10.26
CA LYS A 71 -9.09 -13.26 9.84
C LYS A 71 -8.85 -12.84 8.39
N GLY A 72 -7.66 -13.11 7.86
CA GLY A 72 -7.19 -12.62 6.57
C GLY A 72 -5.69 -12.83 6.42
N THR A 73 -5.20 -12.89 5.18
CA THR A 73 -3.77 -13.07 4.83
C THR A 73 -3.38 -12.10 3.74
N ILE A 74 -2.08 -11.84 3.55
CA ILE A 74 -1.63 -10.99 2.44
C ILE A 74 -2.10 -11.56 1.10
N ALA A 75 -2.14 -12.89 0.96
CA ALA A 75 -2.66 -13.56 -0.24
C ALA A 75 -4.16 -13.30 -0.46
N SER A 76 -5.00 -13.59 0.53
CA SER A 76 -6.46 -13.45 0.40
C SER A 76 -6.88 -12.00 0.20
N GLU A 77 -6.33 -11.09 1.00
CA GLU A 77 -6.78 -9.70 0.99
C GLU A 77 -6.21 -8.93 -0.21
N SER A 78 -4.99 -9.24 -0.68
CA SER A 78 -4.48 -8.64 -1.93
C SER A 78 -5.23 -9.14 -3.17
N ALA A 79 -5.72 -10.39 -3.16
CA ALA A 79 -6.62 -10.88 -4.20
C ALA A 79 -7.94 -10.09 -4.23
N ALA A 80 -8.53 -9.86 -3.06
CA ALA A 80 -9.71 -9.03 -2.93
C ALA A 80 -9.47 -7.58 -3.41
N ALA A 81 -8.31 -7.00 -3.05
CA ALA A 81 -7.90 -5.66 -3.48
C ALA A 81 -7.83 -5.55 -5.01
N VAL A 82 -7.13 -6.47 -5.68
CA VAL A 82 -7.00 -6.46 -7.16
C VAL A 82 -8.36 -6.64 -7.84
N MET A 83 -9.23 -7.50 -7.30
CA MET A 83 -10.60 -7.67 -7.81
C MET A 83 -11.44 -6.40 -7.68
N GLY A 84 -11.17 -5.56 -6.67
CA GLY A 84 -11.79 -4.26 -6.46
C GLY A 84 -11.16 -3.10 -7.24
N GLY A 85 -10.08 -3.34 -8.00
CA GLY A 85 -9.36 -2.29 -8.73
C GLY A 85 -8.23 -1.62 -7.93
N ILE A 86 -7.97 -2.06 -6.70
CA ILE A 86 -6.82 -1.62 -5.89
C ILE A 86 -5.58 -2.36 -6.37
N THR A 87 -4.59 -1.61 -6.83
CA THR A 87 -3.34 -2.17 -7.38
C THR A 87 -2.13 -1.95 -6.48
N SER A 88 -2.28 -1.13 -5.44
CA SER A 88 -1.25 -0.91 -4.43
C SER A 88 -1.90 -0.72 -3.06
N PHE A 89 -1.28 -1.24 -2.00
CA PHE A 89 -1.77 -1.02 -0.63
C PHE A 89 -0.63 -0.66 0.34
N MET A 90 -1.01 -0.01 1.44
CA MET A 90 -0.15 0.27 2.59
C MET A 90 -0.76 -0.34 3.85
N GLU A 91 -0.11 -1.37 4.38
CA GLU A 91 -0.68 -2.14 5.49
C GLU A 91 -0.15 -1.67 6.86
N MET A 92 -1.07 -1.56 7.81
CA MET A 92 -0.85 -1.06 9.17
C MET A 92 -0.07 -2.08 10.04
N PRO A 93 0.63 -1.63 11.10
CA PRO A 93 1.57 -2.47 11.84
C PRO A 93 0.93 -3.34 12.94
N ASN A 94 -0.39 -3.25 13.16
CA ASN A 94 -1.14 -3.92 14.23
C ASN A 94 -1.45 -5.41 13.96
N VAL A 95 -0.41 -6.16 13.63
CA VAL A 95 -0.41 -7.63 13.48
C VAL A 95 0.21 -8.28 14.73
N THR A 96 0.43 -9.59 14.73
CA THR A 96 0.98 -10.30 15.90
C THR A 96 2.16 -11.19 15.49
N PRO A 97 3.41 -10.89 15.92
CA PRO A 97 3.82 -9.68 16.64
C PRO A 97 3.66 -8.41 15.77
N PRO A 98 3.53 -7.21 16.38
CA PRO A 98 3.37 -5.96 15.62
C PRO A 98 4.64 -5.59 14.84
N THR A 99 4.48 -4.79 13.79
CA THR A 99 5.58 -4.35 12.91
C THR A 99 6.32 -3.15 13.51
N THR A 100 6.93 -3.34 14.68
CA THR A 100 7.58 -2.28 15.50
C THR A 100 9.10 -2.42 15.58
N THR A 101 9.70 -3.35 14.82
CA THR A 101 11.15 -3.51 14.68
C THR A 101 11.52 -3.57 13.19
N LEU A 102 12.74 -3.17 12.85
CA LEU A 102 13.23 -3.24 11.47
C LEU A 102 13.25 -4.68 10.96
N GLN A 103 13.48 -5.64 11.85
CA GLN A 103 13.40 -7.07 11.51
C GLN A 103 11.97 -7.46 11.12
N ALA A 104 10.96 -7.13 11.94
CA ALA A 104 9.57 -7.44 11.65
C ALA A 104 9.11 -6.80 10.34
N LEU A 105 9.55 -5.57 10.06
CA LEU A 105 9.28 -4.88 8.80
C LEU A 105 9.87 -5.64 7.59
N ARG A 106 11.15 -6.03 7.65
CA ARG A 106 11.82 -6.80 6.59
C ARG A 106 11.15 -8.15 6.36
N GLU A 107 10.80 -8.86 7.43
CA GLU A 107 10.09 -10.14 7.35
C GLU A 107 8.73 -9.99 6.68
N LYS A 108 8.03 -8.86 6.91
CA LYS A 108 6.74 -8.56 6.28
C LYS A 108 6.87 -8.30 4.78
N PHE A 109 7.86 -7.52 4.36
CA PHE A 109 8.21 -7.35 2.94
C PHE A 109 8.56 -8.67 2.28
N GLN A 110 9.37 -9.51 2.94
CA GLN A 110 9.68 -10.84 2.43
C GLN A 110 8.42 -11.70 2.30
N ARG A 111 7.51 -11.67 3.28
CA ARG A 111 6.26 -12.45 3.22
C ARG A 111 5.41 -12.02 2.01
N ALA A 112 5.22 -10.71 1.83
CA ALA A 112 4.44 -10.16 0.74
C ALA A 112 5.04 -10.41 -0.65
N SER A 113 6.37 -10.49 -0.77
CA SER A 113 7.02 -10.81 -2.05
C SER A 113 6.71 -12.19 -2.59
N HIS A 114 6.24 -13.11 -1.75
CA HIS A 114 5.86 -14.46 -2.15
C HIS A 114 4.35 -14.61 -2.40
N SER A 115 3.51 -13.77 -1.79
CA SER A 115 2.07 -14.03 -1.69
C SER A 115 1.17 -12.90 -2.22
N SER A 116 1.68 -11.68 -2.36
CA SER A 116 0.85 -10.54 -2.75
C SER A 116 0.59 -10.48 -4.26
N LEU A 117 -0.66 -10.18 -4.62
CA LEU A 117 -1.09 -9.94 -6.01
C LEU A 117 -1.10 -8.45 -6.40
N ALA A 118 -0.94 -7.55 -5.42
CA ALA A 118 -0.86 -6.10 -5.62
C ALA A 118 0.54 -5.58 -5.24
N ASN A 119 0.84 -4.32 -5.58
CA ASN A 119 2.02 -3.66 -5.03
C ASN A 119 1.78 -3.37 -3.54
N TYR A 120 2.85 -3.33 -2.75
CA TYR A 120 2.74 -3.23 -1.31
C TYR A 120 3.81 -2.33 -0.69
N SER A 121 3.43 -1.68 0.39
CA SER A 121 4.34 -1.13 1.39
C SER A 121 3.72 -1.30 2.77
N PHE A 122 4.50 -1.04 3.81
CA PHE A 122 4.11 -1.28 5.20
C PHE A 122 4.41 -0.04 6.02
N TYR A 123 3.53 0.26 6.96
CA TYR A 123 3.80 1.24 8.00
C TYR A 123 4.70 0.60 9.07
N PHE A 124 5.65 1.39 9.58
CA PHE A 124 6.37 1.05 10.80
C PHE A 124 5.57 1.51 12.02
N GLY A 125 5.35 0.64 12.99
CA GLY A 125 4.64 1.00 14.22
C GLY A 125 5.56 1.69 15.21
N ALA A 126 5.13 2.83 15.75
CA ALA A 126 5.77 3.44 16.91
C ALA A 126 4.98 3.08 18.18
N THR A 127 5.71 2.76 19.24
CA THR A 127 5.20 2.42 20.57
C THR A 127 5.95 3.23 21.63
N ASN A 128 5.54 3.12 22.89
CA ASN A 128 6.23 3.75 24.01
C ASN A 128 7.71 3.30 24.15
N ASP A 129 8.05 2.10 23.66
CA ASP A 129 9.30 1.42 24.02
C ASP A 129 10.28 1.22 22.84
N ASN A 130 9.94 1.64 21.62
CA ASN A 130 10.74 1.31 20.41
C ASN A 130 11.40 2.50 19.72
N LEU A 131 11.62 3.61 20.44
CA LEU A 131 12.18 4.85 19.88
C LEU A 131 13.54 4.64 19.18
N ASP A 132 14.38 3.74 19.68
CA ASP A 132 15.68 3.45 19.04
C ASP A 132 15.52 2.74 17.69
N GLU A 133 14.55 1.84 17.55
CA GLU A 133 14.20 1.22 16.25
C GLU A 133 13.63 2.26 15.29
N LEU A 134 12.80 3.18 15.78
CA LEU A 134 12.28 4.30 14.99
C LEU A 134 13.42 5.20 14.47
N LYS A 135 14.39 5.55 15.30
CA LYS A 135 15.55 6.35 14.91
C LYS A 135 16.46 5.63 13.91
N ALA A 136 16.48 4.31 13.93
CA ALA A 136 17.23 3.50 12.97
C ALA A 136 16.50 3.30 11.63
N LEU A 137 15.21 3.65 11.55
CA LEU A 137 14.43 3.61 10.32
C LEU A 137 14.93 4.68 9.33
N THR A 138 14.91 4.34 8.04
CA THR A 138 15.16 5.29 6.95
C THR A 138 13.87 5.51 6.15
N ALA A 139 13.72 6.69 5.55
CA ALA A 139 12.51 7.08 4.83
C ALA A 139 12.10 6.12 3.69
N SER A 140 13.04 5.34 3.14
CA SER A 140 12.77 4.39 2.05
C SER A 140 12.34 3.00 2.53
N GLN A 141 12.42 2.70 3.83
CA GLN A 141 12.12 1.36 4.35
C GLN A 141 10.64 1.13 4.62
N ALA A 142 9.88 2.18 4.88
CA ALA A 142 8.44 2.12 5.17
C ALA A 142 7.72 3.23 4.41
N CYS A 143 6.43 3.06 4.12
CA CYS A 143 5.61 4.14 3.54
C CYS A 143 5.33 5.28 4.54
N GLY A 144 5.48 5.01 5.83
CA GLY A 144 5.26 5.96 6.92
C GLY A 144 5.43 5.30 8.28
N VAL A 145 5.32 6.12 9.32
CA VAL A 145 5.23 5.69 10.71
C VAL A 145 3.78 5.77 11.16
N LYS A 146 3.25 4.73 11.80
CA LYS A 146 1.89 4.72 12.35
C LYS A 146 1.94 4.81 13.88
N VAL A 147 1.23 5.80 14.43
CA VAL A 147 1.03 6.00 15.87
C VAL A 147 -0.46 5.82 16.20
N PHE A 148 -0.76 5.10 17.29
CA PHE A 148 -2.11 5.00 17.83
C PHE A 148 -2.21 5.81 19.12
N MET A 149 -3.00 6.88 19.12
CA MET A 149 -3.19 7.77 20.28
C MET A 149 -4.49 7.47 21.05
N GLY A 150 -5.16 6.35 20.73
CA GLY A 150 -6.41 5.90 21.36
C GLY A 150 -6.38 4.42 21.74
N ALA A 151 -7.15 4.02 22.76
CA ALA A 151 -7.01 2.74 23.48
C ALA A 151 -7.31 1.46 22.66
N SER A 152 -7.75 1.59 21.42
CA SER A 152 -8.33 0.52 20.60
C SER A 152 -7.32 -0.55 20.12
N THR A 153 -6.03 -0.42 20.41
CA THR A 153 -4.97 -1.31 19.86
C THR A 153 -4.06 -1.99 20.88
N GLY A 154 -4.43 -2.06 22.16
CA GLY A 154 -3.63 -2.72 23.19
C GLY A 154 -2.25 -2.07 23.38
N ASN A 155 -1.17 -2.86 23.40
CA ASN A 155 0.22 -2.40 23.66
C ASN A 155 0.80 -1.43 22.61
N MET A 156 0.05 -1.04 21.58
CA MET A 156 0.49 -0.03 20.62
C MET A 156 -0.09 1.36 20.89
N LEU A 157 -0.86 1.53 21.96
CA LEU A 157 -1.22 2.86 22.45
C LEU A 157 0.06 3.62 22.84
N VAL A 158 0.20 4.84 22.34
CA VAL A 158 1.21 5.81 22.75
C VAL A 158 0.48 6.96 23.43
N ASP A 159 0.53 6.98 24.75
CA ASP A 159 -0.14 7.93 25.64
C ASP A 159 0.83 8.82 26.44
N ASP A 160 2.12 8.53 26.38
CA ASP A 160 3.17 9.37 26.95
C ASP A 160 3.49 10.55 26.01
N GLU A 161 3.26 11.77 26.50
CA GLU A 161 3.47 13.01 25.75
C GLU A 161 4.94 13.22 25.35
N GLN A 162 5.90 12.87 26.21
CA GLN A 162 7.33 12.99 25.91
C GLN A 162 7.76 12.02 24.83
N ILE A 163 7.17 10.82 24.83
CA ILE A 163 7.40 9.84 23.77
C ILE A 163 6.76 10.31 22.46
N LEU A 164 5.55 10.85 22.48
CA LEU A 164 4.92 11.43 21.29
C LEU A 164 5.80 12.53 20.68
N GLU A 165 6.24 13.51 21.48
CA GLU A 165 7.17 14.56 21.03
C GLU A 165 8.44 13.96 20.41
N SER A 166 9.01 12.94 21.05
CA SER A 166 10.19 12.25 20.57
C SER A 166 9.94 11.54 19.23
N ILE A 167 8.78 10.90 19.04
CA ILE A 167 8.39 10.27 17.78
C ILE A 167 8.29 11.33 16.67
N PHE A 168 7.55 12.41 16.91
CA PHE A 168 7.38 13.48 15.91
C PHE A 168 8.71 14.16 15.54
N ALA A 169 9.62 14.31 16.50
CA ALA A 169 10.93 14.91 16.26
C ALA A 169 11.92 14.00 15.51
N ASN A 170 11.76 12.67 15.61
CA ASN A 170 12.75 11.71 15.11
C ASN A 170 12.25 10.83 13.94
N ALA A 171 10.95 10.86 13.62
CA ALA A 171 10.42 10.08 12.50
C ALA A 171 11.08 10.53 11.16
N PRO A 172 11.68 9.60 10.39
CA PRO A 172 12.39 9.95 9.16
C PRO A 172 11.45 10.19 7.96
N CYS A 173 10.16 9.92 8.12
CA CYS A 173 9.12 10.02 7.10
C CYS A 173 7.78 10.42 7.73
N LEU A 174 6.74 10.50 6.90
CA LEU A 174 5.39 10.89 7.31
C LEU A 174 4.90 10.06 8.50
N VAL A 175 4.29 10.75 9.47
CA VAL A 175 3.63 10.14 10.62
C VAL A 175 2.12 10.16 10.40
N ALA A 176 1.51 8.98 10.35
CA ALA A 176 0.06 8.79 10.34
C ALA A 176 -0.43 8.49 11.76
N THR A 177 -1.49 9.17 12.20
CA THR A 177 -2.03 9.01 13.55
C THR A 177 -3.45 8.47 13.52
N HIS A 178 -3.78 7.60 14.47
CA HIS A 178 -5.15 7.33 14.86
C HIS A 178 -5.49 8.22 16.06
N CYS A 179 -6.35 9.22 15.86
CA CYS A 179 -6.64 10.25 16.86
C CYS A 179 -8.03 10.06 17.48
N GLU A 180 -8.08 9.41 18.64
CA GLU A 180 -9.28 9.30 19.47
C GLU A 180 -8.93 9.63 20.91
N HIS A 181 -9.76 10.44 21.58
CA HIS A 181 -9.62 10.67 23.01
C HIS A 181 -10.54 9.69 23.76
N THR A 182 -9.98 8.61 24.27
CA THR A 182 -10.72 7.69 25.13
C THR A 182 -10.84 8.32 26.51
N ARG A 183 -12.05 8.73 26.91
CA ARG A 183 -12.31 9.11 28.31
C ARG A 183 -12.06 7.87 29.17
N GLN A 184 -11.13 7.97 30.11
CA GLN A 184 -11.03 7.02 31.22
C GLN A 184 -12.22 7.17 32.16
#